data_AF-A0A960JQE5-F1
#
_entry.id   AF-A0A960JQE5-F1
#
_cell.length_a   1.000
_cell.length_b   1.000
_cell.length_c   1.000
_cell.angle_alpha   90.00
_cell.angle_beta   90.00
_cell.angle_gamma   90.00
#
_symmetry.space_group_name_H-M   'P 1'
#
loop_
_entity.id
_entity.type
_entity.pdbx_description
1 polymer ?
#
loop_
_entity_poly.entity_id
_entity_poly.type
_entity_poly.pdbx_seq_one_letter_code
_entity_poly.pdbx_strand_id
1 'polypeptide(L)'
;MTDQLTTLLRHARSDRRTTAVGRAVALATAGLVIGNGVRLRRRAAALPALPYPTLDASHPPAMPPNATDAPQDSVDEYVFFVAEGVTLDDATRQAAIAHLETTATDVVDLIPADLPSLRALDLLRMVDPRSFGGSPMAQGRGAFQVVCARAEVADRARLTPGCGISLQRMVHATLELKRHAPRGTHHLVASHLSA
;
A
#
# COMPACT_ATOMS: atom_id res chain seq x y z
N MET A 1 -58.88 22.53 -33.03
CA MET A 1 -57.61 23.26 -32.78
C MET A 1 -56.93 22.90 -31.45
N THR A 2 -57.64 22.31 -30.48
CA THR A 2 -57.13 22.00 -29.14
C THR A 2 -56.14 20.83 -29.10
N ASP A 3 -56.27 19.86 -30.02
CA ASP A 3 -55.56 18.57 -29.95
C ASP A 3 -54.07 18.65 -30.39
N GLN A 4 -53.76 19.56 -31.32
CA GLN A 4 -52.37 19.80 -31.74
C GLN A 4 -51.55 20.54 -30.67
N LEU A 5 -52.18 21.41 -29.89
CA LEU A 5 -51.53 22.17 -28.81
C LEU A 5 -51.14 21.25 -27.64
N THR A 6 -51.99 20.28 -27.29
CA THR A 6 -51.69 19.25 -26.28
C THR A 6 -50.55 18.33 -26.70
N THR A 7 -50.44 18.01 -27.99
CA THR A 7 -49.41 17.10 -28.52
C THR A 7 -48.04 17.77 -28.57
N LEU A 8 -47.97 19.05 -28.95
CA LEU A 8 -46.75 19.85 -28.95
C LEU A 8 -46.24 20.12 -27.52
N LEU A 9 -47.14 20.41 -26.58
CA LEU A 9 -46.77 20.59 -25.16
C LEU A 9 -46.27 19.28 -24.52
N ARG A 10 -46.76 18.11 -24.98
CA ARG A 10 -46.28 16.80 -24.53
C ARG A 10 -44.87 16.50 -25.04
N HIS A 11 -44.59 16.77 -26.32
CA HIS A 11 -43.25 16.60 -26.90
C HIS A 11 -42.22 17.57 -26.26
N ALA A 12 -42.57 18.85 -26.13
CA ALA A 12 -41.67 19.84 -25.51
C ALA A 12 -41.37 19.55 -24.02
N ARG A 13 -42.31 18.95 -23.28
CA ARG A 13 -42.08 18.49 -21.90
C ARG A 13 -41.28 17.19 -21.84
N SER A 14 -41.40 16.31 -22.83
CA SER A 14 -40.60 15.08 -22.95
C SER A 14 -39.12 15.41 -23.18
N ASP A 15 -38.81 16.29 -24.13
CA ASP A 15 -37.43 16.69 -24.46
C ASP A 15 -36.71 17.44 -23.32
N ARG A 16 -37.45 18.28 -22.58
CA ARG A 16 -36.89 18.94 -21.38
C ARG A 16 -36.62 17.96 -20.24
N ARG A 17 -37.41 16.89 -20.13
CA ARG A 17 -37.19 15.85 -19.10
C ARG A 17 -36.01 14.95 -19.46
N THR A 18 -35.85 14.53 -20.72
CA THR A 18 -34.68 13.74 -21.16
C THR A 18 -33.37 14.53 -21.05
N THR A 19 -33.36 15.81 -21.40
CA THR A 19 -32.17 16.67 -21.23
C THR A 19 -31.84 16.96 -19.76
N ALA A 20 -32.84 17.15 -18.90
CA ALA A 20 -32.62 17.32 -17.47
C ALA A 20 -32.11 16.03 -16.80
N VAL A 21 -32.67 14.87 -17.14
CA VAL A 21 -32.22 13.56 -16.65
C VAL A 21 -30.79 13.27 -17.13
N GLY A 22 -30.49 13.53 -18.41
CA GLY A 22 -29.13 13.37 -18.95
C GLY A 22 -28.09 14.23 -18.21
N ARG A 23 -28.42 15.50 -17.91
CA ARG A 23 -27.55 16.40 -17.14
C ARG A 23 -27.39 15.95 -15.69
N ALA A 24 -28.46 15.48 -15.05
CA ALA A 24 -28.41 14.97 -13.69
C ALA A 24 -27.51 13.72 -13.58
N VAL A 25 -27.65 12.78 -14.52
CA VAL A 25 -26.78 11.59 -14.60
C VAL A 25 -25.32 12.00 -14.82
N ALA A 26 -25.04 12.89 -15.78
CA ALA A 26 -23.68 13.36 -16.05
C ALA A 26 -23.02 14.03 -14.83
N LEU A 27 -23.77 14.89 -14.12
CA LEU A 27 -23.29 15.54 -12.90
C LEU A 27 -23.03 14.53 -11.77
N ALA A 28 -23.91 13.53 -11.60
CA ALA A 28 -23.71 12.47 -10.63
C ALA A 28 -22.46 11.64 -10.94
N THR A 29 -22.24 11.29 -12.21
CA THR A 29 -21.03 10.58 -12.65
C THR A 29 -19.76 11.42 -12.43
N ALA A 30 -19.77 12.69 -12.83
CA ALA A 30 -18.64 13.59 -12.60
C ALA A 30 -18.33 13.75 -11.11
N GLY A 31 -19.36 13.90 -10.28
CA GLY A 31 -19.24 13.96 -8.82
C GLY A 31 -18.60 12.69 -8.23
N LEU A 32 -18.98 11.51 -8.72
CA LEU A 32 -18.39 10.23 -8.28
C LEU A 32 -16.90 10.14 -8.66
N VAL A 33 -16.54 10.51 -9.89
CA VAL A 33 -15.15 10.47 -10.39
C VAL A 33 -14.27 11.45 -9.60
N ILE A 34 -14.72 12.70 -9.45
CA ILE A 34 -14.00 13.72 -8.68
C ILE A 34 -13.87 13.30 -7.22
N GLY A 35 -14.95 12.83 -6.61
CA GLY A 35 -14.96 12.36 -5.22
C GLY A 35 -13.98 11.21 -4.99
N ASN A 36 -13.94 10.23 -5.91
CA ASN A 36 -12.97 9.14 -5.86
C ASN A 36 -11.52 9.63 -6.00
N GLY A 37 -11.26 10.56 -6.92
CA GLY A 37 -9.94 11.16 -7.10
C GLY A 37 -9.45 11.89 -5.84
N VAL A 38 -10.30 12.71 -5.22
CA VAL A 38 -9.99 13.40 -3.95
C VAL A 38 -9.72 12.40 -2.83
N ARG A 39 -10.53 11.34 -2.72
CA ARG A 39 -10.33 10.28 -1.73
C ARG A 39 -8.98 9.59 -1.89
N LEU A 40 -8.63 9.17 -3.10
CA LEU A 40 -7.34 8.50 -3.38
C LEU A 40 -6.17 9.45 -3.14
N ARG A 41 -6.27 10.72 -3.54
CA ARG A 41 -5.24 11.73 -3.26
C ARG A 41 -5.02 11.93 -1.76
N ARG A 42 -6.09 11.96 -0.96
CA ARG A 42 -5.99 12.08 0.50
C ARG A 42 -5.33 10.87 1.16
N ARG A 43 -5.51 9.67 0.60
CA ARG A 43 -4.82 8.44 1.05
C ARG A 43 -3.36 8.43 0.65
N ALA A 44 -3.05 8.83 -0.58
CA ALA A 44 -1.66 8.98 -1.04
C ALA A 44 -0.87 9.94 -0.15
N ALA A 45 -1.44 11.11 0.15
CA ALA A 45 -0.83 12.09 1.05
C ALA A 45 -0.76 11.63 2.52
N ALA A 46 -1.33 10.47 2.85
CA ALA A 46 -1.27 9.89 4.19
C ALA A 46 -0.23 8.78 4.32
N LEU A 47 0.38 8.35 3.23
CA LEU A 47 1.44 7.34 3.27
C LEU A 47 2.70 7.99 3.86
N PRO A 48 3.17 7.54 5.03
CA PRO A 48 4.42 8.01 5.57
C PRO A 48 5.58 7.52 4.71
N ALA A 49 6.61 8.34 4.57
CA ALA A 49 7.89 7.89 4.06
C ALA A 49 8.64 7.10 5.13
N LEU A 50 9.40 6.09 4.72
CA LEU A 50 10.33 5.38 5.59
C LEU A 50 11.47 6.34 5.95
N PRO A 51 11.74 6.58 7.25
CA PRO A 51 12.87 7.42 7.65
C PRO A 51 14.18 6.63 7.49
N TYR A 52 15.08 7.15 6.65
CA TYR A 52 16.43 6.60 6.53
C TYR A 52 17.35 7.28 7.54
N PRO A 53 18.26 6.54 8.20
CA PRO A 53 19.33 7.16 8.95
C PRO A 53 20.11 8.09 8.03
N THR A 54 20.13 9.39 8.32
CA THR A 54 21.09 10.27 7.66
C THR A 54 22.46 9.83 8.10
N LEU A 55 23.25 9.28 7.17
CA LEU A 55 24.68 9.08 7.39
C LEU A 55 25.27 10.44 7.70
N ASP A 56 25.53 10.70 8.98
CA ASP A 56 26.26 11.88 9.40
C ASP A 56 27.63 11.79 8.73
N ALA A 57 27.94 12.74 7.84
CA ALA A 57 29.14 12.71 6.98
C ALA A 57 30.48 12.73 7.76
N SER A 58 30.41 12.68 9.09
CA SER A 58 31.52 12.70 10.04
C SER A 58 32.05 11.30 10.40
N HIS A 59 31.42 10.22 9.92
CA HIS A 59 31.94 8.85 10.10
C HIS A 59 31.96 8.10 8.76
N PRO A 60 33.14 7.85 8.16
CA PRO A 60 33.20 7.08 6.92
C PRO A 60 32.66 5.66 7.17
N PRO A 61 31.85 5.09 6.24
CA PRO A 61 31.38 3.74 6.38
C PRO A 61 32.59 2.80 6.41
N ALA A 62 32.68 1.97 7.45
CA ALA A 62 33.60 0.85 7.45
C ALA A 62 33.30 -0.02 6.22
N MET A 63 34.32 -0.26 5.41
CA MET A 63 34.23 -1.07 4.19
C MET A 63 33.62 -2.44 4.54
N PRO A 64 32.59 -2.93 3.84
CA PRO A 64 32.00 -4.22 4.16
C PRO A 64 33.02 -5.34 3.91
N PRO A 65 33.22 -6.28 4.84
CA PRO A 65 33.97 -7.50 4.56
C PRO A 65 33.25 -8.30 3.47
N ASN A 66 34.02 -8.85 2.53
CA ASN A 66 33.60 -9.61 1.36
C ASN A 66 32.25 -10.34 1.50
N ALA A 67 31.32 -10.00 0.61
CA ALA A 67 30.10 -10.76 0.36
C ALA A 67 30.45 -12.12 -0.24
N THR A 68 30.77 -13.14 0.57
CA THR A 68 30.69 -14.54 0.14
C THR A 68 30.38 -15.53 1.26
N ASP A 69 30.75 -15.32 2.53
CA ASP A 69 30.43 -16.31 3.58
C ASP A 69 30.20 -15.63 4.94
N ALA A 70 28.95 -15.58 5.40
CA ALA A 70 28.63 -15.33 6.80
C ALA A 70 27.55 -16.33 7.25
N PRO A 71 27.73 -17.05 8.37
CA PRO A 71 26.76 -18.01 8.88
C PRO A 71 25.43 -17.33 9.20
N GLN A 72 24.36 -17.85 8.61
CA GLN A 72 22.98 -17.40 8.79
C GLN A 72 22.40 -17.96 10.11
N ASP A 73 23.08 -17.70 11.23
CA ASP A 73 22.79 -18.31 12.54
C ASP A 73 22.76 -17.27 13.69
N SER A 74 22.22 -16.07 13.44
CA SER A 74 21.46 -15.34 14.44
C SER A 74 19.99 -15.52 14.11
N VAL A 75 19.17 -15.91 15.09
CA VAL A 75 17.71 -15.86 14.93
C VAL A 75 17.35 -14.37 14.87
N ASP A 76 17.40 -13.79 13.67
CA ASP A 76 17.17 -12.36 13.49
C ASP A 76 15.77 -12.04 14.02
N GLU A 77 15.68 -11.10 14.97
CA GLU A 77 14.41 -10.65 15.56
C GLU A 77 13.42 -10.15 14.49
N TYR A 78 13.92 -9.84 13.30
CA TYR A 78 13.18 -9.32 12.16
C TYR A 78 13.44 -10.17 10.92
N VAL A 79 12.37 -10.49 10.20
CA VAL A 79 12.42 -11.29 8.98
C VAL A 79 11.82 -10.54 7.80
N PHE A 80 12.32 -10.83 6.61
CA PHE A 80 11.94 -10.14 5.38
C PHE A 80 11.33 -11.09 4.36
N PHE A 81 10.28 -10.62 3.70
CA PHE A 81 9.64 -11.24 2.55
C PHE A 81 9.86 -10.31 1.37
N VAL A 82 10.74 -10.67 0.45
CA VAL A 82 11.11 -9.86 -0.72
C VAL A 82 10.58 -10.53 -1.97
N ALA A 83 9.77 -9.81 -2.72
CA ALA A 83 9.17 -10.29 -3.95
C ALA A 83 10.21 -10.60 -5.03
N GLU A 84 9.85 -11.46 -5.97
CA GLU A 84 10.62 -11.70 -7.18
C GLU A 84 10.84 -10.40 -7.97
N GLY A 85 12.09 -10.17 -8.40
CA GLY A 85 12.48 -8.96 -9.15
C GLY A 85 12.82 -7.74 -8.29
N VAL A 86 12.53 -7.77 -6.99
CA VAL A 86 12.82 -6.66 -6.07
C VAL A 86 14.18 -6.83 -5.41
N THR A 87 14.97 -5.75 -5.39
CA THR A 87 16.24 -5.71 -4.65
C THR A 87 16.06 -4.92 -3.37
N LEU A 88 16.36 -5.55 -2.22
CA LEU A 88 16.34 -4.90 -0.91
C LEU A 88 17.77 -4.56 -0.49
N ASP A 89 18.09 -3.27 -0.39
CA ASP A 89 19.39 -2.81 0.11
C ASP A 89 19.44 -2.78 1.64
N ASP A 90 20.67 -2.70 2.18
CA ASP A 90 20.90 -2.70 3.63
C ASP A 90 20.38 -1.43 4.30
N ALA A 91 20.38 -0.29 3.59
CA ALA A 91 19.85 0.97 4.11
C ALA A 91 18.34 0.87 4.38
N THR A 92 17.58 0.31 3.45
CA THR A 92 16.13 0.07 3.58
C THR A 92 15.85 -1.00 4.63
N ARG A 93 16.66 -2.07 4.68
CA ARG A 93 16.57 -3.11 5.73
C ARG A 93 16.71 -2.48 7.11
N GLN A 94 17.77 -1.70 7.34
CA GLN A 94 18.03 -1.07 8.63
C GLN A 94 16.98 -0.03 9.00
N ALA A 95 16.52 0.77 8.03
CA ALA A 95 15.45 1.73 8.24
C ALA A 95 14.12 1.07 8.64
N ALA A 96 13.79 -0.07 8.02
CA ALA A 96 12.59 -0.84 8.36
C ALA A 96 12.67 -1.46 9.77
N ILE A 97 13.84 -2.00 10.15
CA ILE A 97 14.09 -2.52 11.50
C ILE A 97 13.96 -1.39 12.53
N ALA A 98 14.64 -0.27 12.31
CA ALA A 98 14.56 0.88 13.20
C ALA A 98 13.12 1.40 13.35
N HIS A 99 12.31 1.35 12.29
CA HIS A 99 10.87 1.68 12.37
C HIS A 99 10.10 0.71 13.27
N LEU A 100 10.34 -0.60 13.16
CA LEU A 100 9.71 -1.62 14.02
C LEU A 100 10.19 -1.55 15.49
N GLU A 101 11.41 -1.09 15.74
CA GLU A 101 11.95 -0.88 17.09
C GLU A 101 11.36 0.37 17.76
N THR A 102 11.25 1.46 17.00
CA THR A 102 10.78 2.76 17.52
C THR A 102 9.27 2.87 17.61
N THR A 103 8.53 2.01 16.90
CA THR A 103 7.07 1.99 16.91
C THR A 103 6.55 0.69 17.50
N ALA A 104 5.37 0.71 18.13
CA ALA A 104 4.70 -0.51 18.63
C ALA A 104 4.05 -1.32 17.49
N THR A 105 4.76 -1.45 16.37
CA THR A 105 4.29 -2.11 15.14
C THR A 105 5.02 -3.44 15.00
N ASP A 106 4.34 -4.45 14.47
CA ASP A 106 4.92 -5.78 14.31
C ASP A 106 5.29 -6.08 12.86
N VAL A 107 4.68 -5.38 11.91
CA VAL A 107 4.78 -5.58 10.47
C VAL A 107 4.85 -4.25 9.74
N VAL A 108 5.77 -4.13 8.79
CA VAL A 108 5.88 -3.00 7.87
C VAL A 108 5.84 -3.52 6.44
N ASP A 109 4.86 -3.05 5.65
CA ASP A 109 4.80 -3.23 4.21
C ASP A 109 5.45 -2.03 3.51
N LEU A 110 6.56 -2.29 2.83
CA LEU A 110 7.36 -1.29 2.13
C LEU A 110 6.90 -1.14 0.69
N ILE A 111 6.60 0.11 0.34
CA ILE A 111 6.10 0.52 -0.95
C ILE A 111 7.26 1.16 -1.72
N PRO A 112 7.71 0.58 -2.84
CA PRO A 112 8.72 1.19 -3.71
C PRO A 112 8.27 2.58 -4.18
N ALA A 113 9.19 3.55 -4.23
CA ALA A 113 8.85 4.90 -4.68
C ALA A 113 8.54 4.99 -6.17
N ASP A 114 9.04 4.04 -6.96
CA ASP A 114 8.79 3.88 -8.39
C ASP A 114 7.65 2.89 -8.70
N LEU A 115 6.85 2.51 -7.70
CA LEU A 115 5.74 1.57 -7.89
C LEU A 115 4.85 2.05 -9.05
N PRO A 116 4.56 1.20 -10.07
CA PRO A 116 3.80 1.61 -11.24
C PRO A 116 2.48 2.27 -10.86
N SER A 117 2.15 3.38 -11.51
CA SER A 117 1.02 4.24 -11.13
C SER A 117 -0.31 3.49 -11.01
N LEU A 118 -0.57 2.51 -11.88
CA LEU A 118 -1.77 1.67 -11.80
C LEU A 118 -1.79 0.79 -10.53
N ARG A 119 -0.64 0.19 -10.17
CA ARG A 119 -0.47 -0.59 -8.93
C ARG A 119 -0.58 0.29 -7.68
N ALA A 120 0.01 1.48 -7.71
CA ALA A 120 -0.13 2.45 -6.63
C ALA A 120 -1.61 2.87 -6.43
N LEU A 121 -2.35 3.11 -7.52
CA LEU A 121 -3.78 3.40 -7.44
C LEU A 121 -4.58 2.22 -6.88
N ASP A 122 -4.27 0.99 -7.27
CA ASP A 122 -4.93 -0.20 -6.74
C ASP A 122 -4.66 -0.37 -5.24
N LEU A 123 -3.42 -0.16 -4.79
CA LEU A 123 -3.07 -0.14 -3.37
C LEU A 123 -3.93 0.88 -2.61
N LEU A 124 -4.01 2.12 -3.09
CA LEU A 124 -4.77 3.20 -2.44
C LEU A 124 -6.28 2.96 -2.45
N ARG A 125 -6.80 2.12 -3.35
CA ARG A 125 -8.20 1.66 -3.31
C ARG A 125 -8.43 0.66 -2.19
N MET A 126 -7.46 -0.24 -1.97
CA MET A 126 -7.56 -1.35 -1.01
C MET A 126 -7.18 -0.97 0.42
N VAL A 127 -6.23 -0.05 0.59
CA VAL A 127 -5.64 0.32 1.88
C VAL A 127 -5.94 1.79 2.20
N ASP A 128 -6.31 2.04 3.44
CA ASP A 128 -6.32 3.38 4.03
C ASP A 128 -5.25 3.45 5.13
N PRO A 129 -4.08 4.06 4.85
CA PRO A 129 -2.94 4.05 5.77
C PRO A 129 -3.27 4.62 7.17
N ARG A 130 -4.24 5.56 7.26
CA ARG A 130 -4.61 6.18 8.54
C ARG A 130 -5.45 5.27 9.42
N SER A 131 -6.26 4.40 8.83
CA SER A 131 -7.21 3.57 9.58
C SER A 131 -6.81 2.09 9.64
N PHE A 132 -5.74 1.69 8.95
CA PHE A 132 -5.37 0.28 8.82
C PHE A 132 -5.02 -0.37 10.16
N GLY A 133 -4.29 0.32 11.04
CA GLY A 133 -4.02 -0.14 12.42
C GLY A 133 -5.26 -0.11 13.33
N GLY A 134 -6.22 0.76 13.03
CA GLY A 134 -7.50 0.86 13.75
C GLY A 134 -8.56 -0.15 13.31
N SER A 135 -8.29 -0.95 12.27
CA SER A 135 -9.23 -1.89 11.65
C SER A 135 -8.71 -3.33 11.74
N PRO A 136 -8.86 -4.01 12.90
CA PRO A 136 -8.34 -5.37 13.12
C PRO A 136 -8.86 -6.42 12.13
N MET A 137 -10.11 -6.25 11.67
CA MET A 137 -10.78 -7.18 10.76
C MET A 137 -10.57 -6.82 9.28
N ALA A 138 -9.79 -5.77 8.98
CA ALA A 138 -9.46 -5.43 7.61
C ALA A 138 -8.59 -6.55 7.01
N GLN A 139 -8.87 -6.91 5.77
CA GLN A 139 -8.08 -7.90 5.05
C GLN A 139 -6.63 -7.40 4.88
N GLY A 140 -5.65 -8.30 5.04
CA GLY A 140 -4.26 -8.01 4.72
C GLY A 140 -4.11 -7.62 3.26
N ARG A 141 -3.68 -6.38 3.01
CA ARG A 141 -3.46 -5.78 1.69
C ARG A 141 -2.20 -4.95 1.76
N GLY A 142 -1.50 -4.83 0.65
CA GLY A 142 -0.22 -4.15 0.59
C GLY A 142 0.30 -3.94 -0.82
N ALA A 143 1.51 -3.42 -0.94
CA ALA A 143 2.21 -3.31 -2.22
C ALA A 143 2.64 -4.68 -2.76
N PHE A 144 2.82 -5.66 -1.86
CA PHE A 144 3.28 -7.01 -2.18
C PHE A 144 4.69 -7.05 -2.77
N GLN A 145 5.55 -6.10 -2.36
CA GLN A 145 6.93 -5.96 -2.84
C GLN A 145 7.94 -6.35 -1.76
N VAL A 146 7.93 -5.66 -0.62
CA VAL A 146 8.75 -6.06 0.54
C VAL A 146 7.93 -5.94 1.81
N VAL A 147 7.94 -6.98 2.64
CA VAL A 147 7.36 -6.95 3.98
C VAL A 147 8.43 -7.30 4.99
N CYS A 148 8.61 -6.46 6.00
CA CYS A 148 9.39 -6.74 7.19
C CYS A 148 8.45 -7.06 8.35
N ALA A 149 8.75 -8.10 9.12
CA ALA A 149 7.97 -8.48 10.30
C ALA A 149 8.88 -8.90 11.44
N ARG A 150 8.39 -8.78 12.67
CA ARG A 150 9.00 -9.47 13.82
C ARG A 150 8.96 -10.98 13.59
N ALA A 151 10.07 -11.67 13.83
CA ALA A 151 10.23 -13.10 13.60
C ALA A 151 9.14 -13.91 14.31
N GLU A 152 8.83 -13.56 15.55
CA GLU A 152 7.77 -14.21 16.33
C GLU A 152 6.38 -14.16 15.66
N VAL A 153 6.06 -13.10 14.90
CA VAL A 153 4.79 -13.02 14.17
C VAL A 153 4.80 -13.93 12.96
N ALA A 154 5.90 -13.96 12.22
CA ALA A 154 6.08 -14.86 11.09
C ALA A 154 6.05 -16.33 11.52
N ASP A 155 6.66 -16.66 12.65
CA ASP A 155 6.68 -18.00 13.23
C ASP A 155 5.28 -18.45 13.66
N ARG A 156 4.53 -17.59 14.38
CA ARG A 156 3.12 -17.88 14.73
C ARG A 156 2.27 -18.08 13.48
N ALA A 157 2.53 -17.31 12.43
CA ALA A 157 1.88 -17.41 11.14
C ALA A 157 2.39 -18.59 10.28
N ARG A 158 3.44 -19.31 10.72
CA ARG A 158 4.10 -20.41 10.01
C ARG A 158 4.56 -20.03 8.60
N LEU A 159 5.09 -18.81 8.47
CA LEU A 159 5.57 -18.26 7.20
C LEU A 159 7.06 -18.48 7.05
N THR A 160 7.49 -18.73 5.81
CA THR A 160 8.92 -18.83 5.47
C THR A 160 9.38 -17.51 4.84
N PRO A 161 10.22 -16.72 5.52
CA PRO A 161 10.80 -15.51 4.96
C PRO A 161 11.84 -15.83 3.87
N GLY A 162 12.25 -14.82 3.11
CA GLY A 162 13.24 -14.96 2.05
C GLY A 162 13.07 -13.95 0.92
N CYS A 163 13.85 -14.15 -0.13
CA CYS A 163 13.80 -13.39 -1.38
C CYS A 163 13.26 -14.22 -2.54
N GLY A 164 12.92 -13.56 -3.65
CA GLY A 164 12.38 -14.25 -4.83
C GLY A 164 10.97 -14.82 -4.58
N ILE A 165 10.21 -14.21 -3.68
CA ILE A 165 8.89 -14.70 -3.30
C ILE A 165 7.89 -14.33 -4.39
N SER A 166 7.18 -15.33 -4.92
CA SER A 166 6.15 -15.09 -5.94
C SER A 166 5.00 -14.25 -5.40
N LEU A 167 4.31 -13.53 -6.29
CA LEU A 167 3.17 -12.66 -5.92
C LEU A 167 2.11 -13.40 -5.08
N GLN A 168 1.78 -14.65 -5.42
CA GLN A 168 0.81 -15.44 -4.66
C GLN A 168 1.27 -15.66 -3.21
N ARG A 169 2.57 -15.96 -3.01
CA ARG A 169 3.14 -16.16 -1.68
C ARG A 169 3.27 -14.84 -0.92
N MET A 170 3.55 -13.73 -1.60
CA MET A 170 3.52 -12.38 -1.01
C MET A 170 2.11 -12.04 -0.50
N VAL A 171 1.08 -12.26 -1.32
CA VAL A 171 -0.33 -12.04 -0.92
C VAL A 171 -0.69 -12.90 0.29
N HIS A 172 -0.30 -14.18 0.28
CA HIS A 172 -0.53 -15.07 1.41
C HIS A 172 0.18 -14.60 2.69
N ALA A 173 1.46 -14.21 2.59
CA ALA A 173 2.23 -13.70 3.71
C ALA A 173 1.59 -12.43 4.29
N THR A 174 1.23 -11.44 3.47
CA THR A 174 0.56 -10.21 3.94
C THR A 174 -0.77 -10.50 4.63
N LEU A 175 -1.55 -11.47 4.13
CA LEU A 175 -2.81 -11.88 4.75
C LEU A 175 -2.59 -12.51 6.13
N GLU A 176 -1.68 -13.47 6.23
CA GLU A 176 -1.43 -14.18 7.49
C GLU A 176 -0.73 -13.28 8.51
N LEU A 177 0.20 -12.42 8.09
CA LEU A 177 0.82 -11.42 8.96
C LEU A 177 -0.24 -10.46 9.53
N LYS A 178 -1.17 -9.96 8.72
CA LYS A 178 -2.28 -9.13 9.21
C LYS A 178 -3.17 -9.88 10.20
N ARG A 179 -3.43 -11.18 9.99
CA ARG A 179 -4.21 -12.00 10.92
C ARG A 179 -3.51 -12.13 12.28
N HIS A 180 -2.19 -12.27 12.29
CA HIS A 180 -1.40 -12.50 13.52
C HIS A 180 -0.88 -11.20 14.17
N ALA A 181 -0.96 -10.07 13.46
CA ALA A 181 -0.69 -8.72 13.95
C ALA A 181 -1.81 -7.73 13.50
N PRO A 182 -3.06 -7.92 13.97
CA PRO A 182 -4.22 -7.22 13.42
C PRO A 182 -4.20 -5.70 13.59
N ARG A 183 -3.42 -5.17 14.54
CA ARG A 183 -3.26 -3.73 14.76
C ARG A 183 -1.85 -3.21 14.43
N GLY A 184 -0.88 -4.10 14.31
CA GLY A 184 0.54 -3.77 14.18
C GLY A 184 1.03 -3.82 12.75
N THR A 185 0.30 -3.27 11.78
CA THR A 185 0.76 -3.19 10.38
C THR A 185 0.81 -1.75 9.91
N HIS A 186 1.97 -1.31 9.45
CA HIS A 186 2.18 -0.02 8.80
C HIS A 186 2.55 -0.17 7.33
N HIS A 187 2.13 0.79 6.52
CA HIS A 187 2.48 0.92 5.12
C HIS A 187 3.40 2.12 4.97
N LEU A 188 4.61 1.94 4.43
CA LEU A 188 5.62 3.01 4.33
C LEU A 188 6.18 3.09 2.92
N VAL A 189 6.40 4.30 2.42
CA VAL A 189 7.07 4.51 1.13
C VAL A 189 8.58 4.48 1.34
N ALA A 190 9.26 3.52 0.71
CA ALA A 190 10.70 3.36 0.76
C ALA A 190 11.33 3.98 -0.50
N SER A 191 11.94 5.16 -0.37
CA SER A 191 12.53 5.90 -1.50
C SER A 191 13.76 5.24 -2.14
N HIS A 192 14.45 4.34 -1.44
CA HIS A 192 15.60 3.61 -1.99
C HIS A 192 15.19 2.24 -2.56
N LEU A 193 13.92 1.86 -2.41
CA LEU A 193 13.40 0.60 -2.92
C LEU A 193 12.84 0.80 -4.33
N SER A 194 13.28 -0.07 -5.24
CA SER A 194 12.83 -0.11 -6.63
C SER A 194 12.14 -1.43 -6.97
N ALA A 195 11.07 -1.34 -7.77
CA ALA A 195 10.21 -2.47 -8.18
C ALA A 195 10.44 -2.95 -9.61
#